data_AF-A0AAW7XFB1-F1
#
_entry.id   AF-A0AAW7XFB1-F1
#
_cell.length_a   1.000
_cell.length_b   1.000
_cell.length_c   1.000
_cell.angle_alpha   90.00
_cell.angle_beta   90.00
_cell.angle_gamma   90.00
#
_symmetry.space_group_name_H-M   'P 1'
#
loop_
_entity.id
_entity.type
_entity.pdbx_description
1 polymer ?
#
loop_
_entity_poly.entity_id
_entity_poly.type
_entity_poly.pdbx_seq_one_letter_code
_entity_poly.pdbx_strand_id
1 'polypeptide(L)'
;SEDDAAYSLDLLTNASDADSSDTINVNNLTLVSGDASGVTVSGNSLSIDPNAYNALASGESEVISYSYDVEDGNGGSVAQTATITITGSNDAP
;
A
#
# COMPACT_ATOMS: atom_id res chain seq x y z
N SER A 1 -0.93 12.98 -4.34
CA SER A 1 -0.09 13.73 -5.30
C SER A 1 1.34 13.23 -5.19
N GLU A 2 2.15 13.24 -6.26
CA GLU A 2 3.61 13.02 -6.10
C GLU A 2 4.30 14.06 -5.20
N ASP A 3 3.71 15.26 -5.07
CA ASP A 3 4.23 16.33 -4.20
C ASP A 3 3.89 16.15 -2.71
N ASP A 4 3.08 15.14 -2.37
CA ASP A 4 2.65 14.94 -1.00
C ASP A 4 3.80 14.38 -0.15
N ALA A 5 3.73 14.67 1.15
CA ALA A 5 4.63 14.04 2.11
C ALA A 5 4.44 12.52 2.12
N ALA A 6 5.52 11.81 2.40
CA ALA A 6 5.48 10.36 2.59
C ALA A 6 4.45 9.96 3.66
N TYR A 7 3.75 8.86 3.42
CA TYR A 7 2.70 8.37 4.30
C TYR A 7 2.76 6.84 4.45
N SER A 8 2.07 6.33 5.47
CA SER A 8 1.96 4.89 5.73
C SER A 8 0.54 4.41 5.43
N LEU A 9 0.43 3.28 4.75
CA LEU A 9 -0.80 2.55 4.52
C LEU A 9 -0.79 1.27 5.37
N ASP A 10 -1.65 1.23 6.38
CA ASP A 10 -1.86 0.03 7.19
C ASP A 10 -2.77 -0.96 6.45
N LEU A 11 -2.24 -2.13 6.12
CA LEU A 11 -2.94 -3.19 5.38
C LEU A 11 -3.96 -3.94 6.26
N LEU A 12 -3.95 -3.70 7.58
CA LEU A 12 -4.91 -4.28 8.51
C LEU A 12 -6.07 -3.32 8.85
N THR A 13 -6.14 -2.13 8.24
CA THR A 13 -7.17 -1.12 8.53
C THR A 13 -8.61 -1.66 8.47
N ASN A 14 -8.87 -2.66 7.61
CA ASN A 14 -10.18 -3.30 7.45
C ASN A 14 -10.25 -4.73 8.01
N ALA A 15 -9.18 -5.19 8.66
CA ALA A 15 -9.17 -6.47 9.35
C ALA A 15 -9.70 -6.26 10.77
N SER A 16 -10.72 -7.03 11.15
CA SER A 16 -11.23 -7.05 12.52
C SER A 16 -11.26 -8.48 13.03
N ASP A 17 -10.67 -8.73 14.19
CA ASP A 17 -10.89 -9.97 14.92
C ASP A 17 -11.98 -9.74 15.99
N ALA A 18 -12.89 -10.70 16.11
CA ALA A 18 -13.88 -10.72 17.18
C ALA A 18 -13.25 -11.12 18.52
N ASP A 19 -12.14 -11.86 18.49
CA ASP A 19 -11.33 -12.20 19.66
C ASP A 19 -10.03 -11.39 19.67
N SER A 20 -9.97 -10.39 20.54
CA SER A 20 -8.84 -9.47 20.63
C SER A 20 -7.57 -10.08 21.24
N SER A 21 -7.55 -11.37 21.60
CA SER A 21 -6.33 -12.04 22.06
C SER A 21 -5.40 -12.51 20.94
N ASP A 22 -5.90 -12.57 19.70
CA ASP A 22 -5.13 -13.04 18.56
C ASP A 22 -4.41 -11.92 17.84
N THR A 23 -3.26 -12.25 17.27
CA THR A 23 -2.46 -11.29 16.50
C THR A 23 -2.76 -11.49 15.02
N ILE A 24 -3.43 -10.51 14.42
CA ILE A 24 -3.65 -10.46 12.98
C ILE A 24 -2.36 -10.03 12.28
N ASN A 25 -1.97 -10.71 11.20
CA ASN A 25 -0.77 -10.39 10.44
C ASN A 25 -1.02 -10.37 8.92
N VAL A 26 -0.14 -9.67 8.20
CA VAL A 26 -0.09 -9.68 6.74
C VAL A 26 0.95 -10.68 6.27
N ASN A 27 0.55 -11.61 5.40
CA ASN A 27 1.43 -12.57 4.74
C ASN A 27 1.27 -12.53 3.22
N ASN A 28 2.18 -13.20 2.51
CA ASN A 28 2.16 -13.35 1.03
C ASN A 28 2.03 -12.03 0.25
N LEU A 29 2.52 -10.92 0.82
CA LEU A 29 2.50 -9.61 0.19
C LEU A 29 3.33 -9.63 -1.09
N THR A 30 2.65 -9.40 -2.21
CA THR A 30 3.24 -9.50 -3.55
C THR A 30 2.80 -8.31 -4.40
N LEU A 31 3.74 -7.69 -5.11
CA LEU A 31 3.43 -6.67 -6.10
C LEU A 31 2.75 -7.32 -7.31
N VAL A 32 1.54 -6.86 -7.64
CA VAL A 32 0.74 -7.36 -8.77
C VAL A 32 0.99 -6.50 -10.01
N SER A 33 1.00 -5.18 -9.86
CA SER A 33 1.17 -4.23 -10.96
C SER A 33 1.63 -2.85 -10.46
N GLY A 34 2.10 -2.03 -11.41
CA GLY A 34 2.57 -0.66 -11.17
C GLY A 34 4.05 -0.60 -10.81
N ASP A 35 4.54 0.62 -10.66
CA ASP A 35 5.90 0.91 -10.22
C ASP A 35 5.96 1.09 -8.70
N ALA A 36 6.64 0.16 -8.02
CA ALA A 36 6.83 0.18 -6.58
C ALA A 36 8.12 0.89 -6.11
N SER A 37 8.81 1.64 -6.98
CA SER A 37 10.06 2.33 -6.61
C SER A 37 9.93 3.27 -5.41
N GLY A 38 8.75 3.85 -5.16
CA GLY A 38 8.45 4.67 -3.98
C GLY A 38 7.83 3.91 -2.81
N VAL A 39 7.72 2.57 -2.87
CA VAL A 39 7.03 1.77 -1.85
C VAL A 39 8.01 0.90 -1.08
N THR A 40 8.01 1.03 0.24
CA THR A 40 8.78 0.18 1.16
C THR A 40 7.84 -0.61 2.05
N VAL A 41 8.05 -1.93 2.13
CA VAL A 41 7.30 -2.80 3.05
C VAL A 41 7.84 -2.66 4.48
N SER A 42 6.95 -2.40 5.44
CA SER A 42 7.28 -2.27 6.86
C SER A 42 6.31 -3.09 7.72
N GLY A 43 6.59 -4.40 7.84
CA GLY A 43 5.71 -5.33 8.53
C GLY A 43 4.33 -5.39 7.87
N ASN A 44 3.28 -5.03 8.61
CA ASN A 44 1.89 -5.04 8.17
C ASN A 44 1.48 -3.75 7.42
N SER A 45 2.44 -2.89 7.09
CA SER A 45 2.15 -1.61 6.44
C SER A 45 3.08 -1.36 5.25
N LEU A 46 2.63 -0.48 4.37
CA LEU A 46 3.44 0.06 3.27
C LEU A 46 3.80 1.51 3.60
N SER A 47 5.07 1.86 3.48
CA SER A 47 5.51 3.26 3.46
C SER A 47 5.58 3.71 2.00
N ILE A 48 4.88 4.79 1.67
CA ILE A 48 4.82 5.37 0.33
C ILE A 48 5.57 6.71 0.38
N ASP A 49 6.57 6.86 -0.49
CA ASP A 49 7.21 8.13 -0.82
C ASP A 49 6.76 8.58 -2.21
N PRO A 50 5.78 9.51 -2.30
CA PRO A 50 5.28 9.99 -3.58
C PRO A 50 6.33 10.69 -4.44
N ASN A 51 7.42 11.21 -3.84
CA ASN A 51 8.49 11.90 -4.59
C ASN A 51 9.23 10.99 -5.57
N ALA A 52 9.12 9.67 -5.41
CA ALA A 52 9.64 8.71 -6.38
C ALA A 52 8.97 8.83 -7.76
N TYR A 53 7.82 9.50 -7.84
CA TYR A 53 7.00 9.62 -9.05
C TYR A 53 6.96 11.03 -9.64
N ASN A 54 7.93 11.90 -9.32
CA ASN A 54 8.05 13.28 -9.84
C ASN A 54 8.19 13.39 -11.37
N ALA A 55 8.23 12.26 -12.08
CA ALA A 55 8.21 12.24 -13.54
C ALA A 55 6.78 12.28 -14.12
N LEU A 56 5.74 12.09 -13.30
CA LEU A 56 4.35 12.14 -13.75
C LEU A 56 4.00 13.58 -14.15
N ALA A 57 3.46 13.76 -15.36
CA ALA A 57 2.93 15.05 -15.77
C ALA A 57 1.53 15.29 -15.20
N SER A 58 1.09 16.55 -15.17
CA SER A 58 -0.27 16.88 -14.74
C SER A 58 -1.34 16.08 -15.48
N GLY A 59 -2.17 15.35 -14.72
CA GLY A 59 -3.22 14.48 -15.24
C GLY A 59 -2.78 13.04 -15.53
N GLU A 60 -1.49 12.72 -15.38
CA GLU A 60 -1.00 11.34 -15.35
C GLU A 60 -1.18 10.73 -13.95
N SER A 61 -1.08 9.41 -13.84
CA SER A 61 -1.14 8.73 -12.56
C SER A 61 -0.39 7.42 -12.59
N GLU A 62 0.26 7.09 -11.48
CA GLU A 62 0.80 5.77 -11.20
C GLU A 62 -0.17 5.00 -10.31
N VAL A 63 -0.48 3.75 -10.67
CA VAL A 63 -1.41 2.90 -9.94
C VAL A 63 -0.71 1.60 -9.57
N ILE A 64 -0.43 1.45 -8.29
CA ILE A 64 0.33 0.34 -7.73
C ILE A 64 -0.64 -0.59 -7.01
N SER A 65 -0.57 -1.88 -7.33
CA SER A 65 -1.46 -2.89 -6.75
C SER A 65 -0.65 -3.97 -6.07
N TYR A 66 -1.00 -4.27 -4.82
CA TYR A 66 -0.45 -5.38 -4.04
C TYR A 66 -1.54 -6.38 -3.71
N SER A 67 -1.24 -7.67 -3.82
CA SER A 67 -2.04 -8.76 -3.24
C SER A 67 -1.37 -9.22 -1.96
N TYR A 68 -2.17 -9.55 -0.94
CA TYR A 68 -1.67 -10.09 0.33
C TYR A 68 -2.77 -10.91 1.00
N ASP A 69 -2.37 -11.72 1.98
CA ASP A 69 -3.28 -12.46 2.83
C ASP A 69 -3.27 -11.85 4.23
N VAL A 70 -4.45 -11.74 4.83
CA VAL A 70 -4.62 -11.42 6.24
C VAL A 70 -4.84 -12.71 7.00
N GLU A 71 -3.97 -13.02 7.95
CA GLU A 71 -4.03 -14.21 8.79
C GLU A 71 -4.47 -13.87 10.21
N ASP A 72 -5.39 -14.66 10.76
CA ASP A 72 -5.96 -14.48 12.11
C ASP A 72 -5.16 -15.18 13.23
N GLY A 73 -4.03 -15.81 12.91
CA GLY A 73 -3.22 -16.56 13.87
C GLY A 73 -3.79 -17.93 14.29
N ASN A 74 -5.01 -18.27 13.85
CA ASN A 74 -5.71 -19.53 14.14
C ASN A 74 -5.86 -20.43 12.89
N GLY A 75 -5.16 -20.08 11.80
CA GLY A 75 -5.17 -20.81 10.55
C GLY A 75 -6.23 -20.31 9.56
N GLY A 76 -6.99 -19.28 9.90
CA GLY A 76 -7.80 -18.52 8.95
C GLY A 76 -6.92 -17.56 8.15
N SER A 77 -7.18 -17.50 6.84
CA SER A 77 -6.46 -16.62 5.92
C SER A 77 -7.43 -16.08 4.86
N VAL A 78 -7.39 -14.77 4.64
CA VAL A 78 -8.26 -14.08 3.67
C VAL A 78 -7.41 -13.24 2.72
N ALA A 79 -7.54 -13.50 1.43
CA ALA A 79 -6.88 -12.73 0.39
C ALA A 79 -7.48 -11.32 0.27
N GLN A 80 -6.60 -10.33 0.13
CA GLN A 80 -6.91 -8.91 0.06
C GLN A 80 -6.09 -8.24 -1.04
N THR A 81 -6.49 -7.01 -1.39
CA THR A 81 -5.77 -6.16 -2.35
C THR A 81 -5.65 -4.75 -1.81
N ALA A 82 -4.45 -4.18 -1.93
CA ALA A 82 -4.19 -2.77 -1.64
C ALA A 82 -3.86 -2.05 -2.95
N THR A 83 -4.55 -0.94 -3.20
CA THR A 83 -4.32 -0.09 -4.37
C THR A 83 -3.85 1.28 -3.90
N ILE A 84 -2.71 1.71 -4.43
CA ILE A 84 -2.14 3.03 -4.22
C ILE A 84 -2.27 3.80 -5.53
N THR A 85 -2.71 5.04 -5.47
CA THR A 85 -2.81 5.92 -6.63
C THR A 85 -2.05 7.21 -6.35
N ILE A 86 -1.00 7.46 -7.14
CA ILE A 86 -0.24 8.69 -7.12
C ILE A 86 -0.60 9.47 -8.38
N THR A 87 -0.96 10.74 -8.21
CA THR A 87 -1.49 11.59 -9.29
C THR A 87 -0.54 12.73 -9.60
N GLY A 88 -0.22 12.84 -10.90
CA GLY A 88 0.52 13.90 -11.55
C GLY A 88 -0.02 15.29 -11.26
N SER A 89 0.83 16.17 -10.75
CA SER A 89 0.63 17.60 -10.55
C SER A 89 1.41 18.40 -11.59
N ASN A 90 1.05 19.68 -11.72
CA ASN A 90 1.73 20.57 -12.66
C ASN A 90 2.85 21.32 -11.94
N ASP A 91 4.08 20.85 -12.09
CA ASP A 91 5.25 21.55 -11.56
C ASP A 91 5.50 22.86 -12.31
N ALA A 92 5.78 23.91 -11.54
CA ALA A 92 6.23 25.17 -12.12
C ALA A 92 7.65 25.00 -12.69
N PRO A 93 8.00 25.64 -13.84
CA PRO A 93 9.35 25.61 -14.40
C PRO A 93 10.44 26.15 -13.46
#